data_AF-A0AAU3V2W2-F1
#
_entry.id   AF-A0AAU3V2W2-F1
#
_cell.length_a   1.000
_cell.length_b   1.000
_cell.length_c   1.000
_cell.angle_alpha   90.00
_cell.angle_beta   90.00
_cell.angle_gamma   90.00
#
_symmetry.space_group_name_H-M   'P 1'
#
loop_
_entity.id
_entity.type
_entity.pdbx_description
1 polymer ?
#
loop_
_entity_poly.entity_id
_entity_poly.type
_entity_poly.pdbx_seq_one_letter_code
_entity_poly.pdbx_strand_id
1 'polypeptide(L)'
;MHDLIASAFLDGHLLLRPGHPGGVRVGGARFKELANASRGSAIPAWAADAARQAWGVNLAGRTVGQSILVRTPSVYGYVRASYEINLGCNFDCEFCYLGEKRFEGLGWEQQKRLLDIMADAGVLADCQARTGVRGQRR
;
A
#
# COMPACT_ATOMS: atom_id res chain seq x y z
N MET A 1 -7.60 5.31 -12.02
CA MET A 1 -6.42 5.23 -11.15
C MET A 1 -6.60 6.25 -10.04
N HIS A 2 -6.33 5.89 -8.79
CA HIS A 2 -6.47 6.78 -7.64
C HIS A 2 -5.11 7.36 -7.25
N ASP A 3 -5.08 8.59 -6.76
CA ASP A 3 -3.85 9.24 -6.30
C ASP A 3 -3.50 8.82 -4.88
N LEU A 4 -4.52 8.50 -4.08
CA LEU A 4 -4.38 8.16 -2.67
C LEU A 4 -5.13 6.88 -2.31
N ILE A 5 -4.64 6.21 -1.27
CA ILE A 5 -5.30 5.08 -0.63
C ILE A 5 -5.51 5.43 0.84
N ALA A 6 -6.75 5.40 1.32
CA ALA A 6 -7.07 5.43 2.74
C ALA A 6 -7.30 4.00 3.22
N SER A 7 -6.61 3.55 4.26
CA SER A 7 -6.71 2.16 4.72
C SER A 7 -6.46 2.06 6.23
N ALA A 8 -7.10 1.08 6.87
CA ALA A 8 -6.72 0.68 8.22
C ALA A 8 -5.35 -0.01 8.20
N PHE A 9 -4.52 0.27 9.20
CA PHE A 9 -3.21 -0.35 9.35
C PHE A 9 -2.87 -0.48 10.83
N LEU A 10 -2.67 -1.73 11.27
CA LEU A 10 -2.50 -2.09 12.68
C LEU A 10 -3.63 -1.48 13.55
N ASP A 11 -3.28 -0.60 14.47
CA ASP A 11 -4.16 0.06 15.44
C ASP A 11 -4.70 1.42 14.96
N GLY A 12 -4.44 1.77 13.70
CA GLY A 12 -4.72 3.10 13.17
C GLY A 12 -5.24 3.11 11.74
N HIS A 13 -5.30 4.31 11.19
CA HIS A 13 -5.72 4.55 9.81
C HIS A 13 -4.66 5.42 9.14
N LEU A 14 -4.36 5.10 7.88
CA LEU A 14 -3.37 5.79 7.07
C LEU A 14 -4.01 6.33 5.80
N LEU A 15 -3.52 7.49 5.39
CA LEU A 15 -3.60 7.98 4.02
C LEU A 15 -2.24 7.73 3.37
N LEU A 16 -2.24 7.16 2.18
CA LEU A 16 -1.05 6.68 1.47
C LEU A 16 -1.08 7.20 0.03
N ARG A 17 0.11 7.37 -0.56
CA ARG A 17 0.26 7.65 -1.99
C ARG A 17 0.98 6.47 -2.65
N PRO A 18 0.39 5.81 -3.65
CA PRO A 18 1.06 4.76 -4.40
C PRO A 18 2.41 5.24 -4.95
N GLY A 19 3.46 4.42 -4.78
CA GLY A 19 4.81 4.71 -5.24
C GLY A 19 5.62 5.67 -4.35
N HIS A 20 5.07 6.13 -3.22
CA HIS A 20 5.79 6.94 -2.25
C HIS A 20 5.99 6.18 -0.93
N PRO A 21 7.18 6.29 -0.31
CA PRO A 21 7.39 5.72 1.00
C PRO A 21 6.58 6.48 2.07
N GLY A 22 6.05 5.73 3.03
CA GLY A 22 5.36 6.29 4.19
C GLY A 22 3.89 6.67 3.95
N GLY A 23 3.27 7.20 5.01
CA GLY A 23 1.85 7.55 5.04
C GLY A 23 1.55 8.60 6.10
N VAL A 24 0.41 9.27 5.95
CA VAL A 24 -0.11 10.21 6.94
C VAL A 24 -1.07 9.46 7.86
N ARG A 25 -0.81 9.46 9.17
CA ARG A 25 -1.75 8.89 10.15
C ARG A 25 -2.97 9.79 10.27
N VAL A 26 -4.15 9.20 10.15
CA VAL A 26 -5.44 9.90 10.26
C VAL A 26 -6.24 9.35 11.43
N GLY A 27 -6.96 10.23 12.12
CA GLY A 27 -7.86 9.82 13.20
C GLY A 27 -9.06 9.03 12.67
N GLY A 28 -9.65 8.17 13.50
CA GLY A 28 -10.77 7.32 13.10
C GLY A 28 -12.00 8.10 12.60
N ALA A 29 -12.27 9.30 13.14
CA ALA A 29 -13.36 10.16 12.66
C ALA A 29 -13.15 10.60 11.20
N ARG A 30 -11.93 11.03 10.86
CA ARG A 30 -11.53 11.42 9.50
C ARG A 30 -11.56 10.24 8.54
N PHE A 31 -11.13 9.05 8.98
CA PHE A 31 -11.25 7.85 8.16
C PHE A 31 -12.71 7.49 7.89
N LYS A 32 -13.58 7.53 8.91
CA LYS A 32 -15.03 7.28 8.77
C LYS A 32 -15.69 8.29 7.84
N GLU A 33 -15.29 9.55 7.89
CA GLU A 33 -15.76 10.58 6.96
C GLU A 33 -15.46 10.17 5.51
N LEU A 34 -14.23 9.74 5.21
CA LEU A 34 -13.89 9.23 3.87
C LEU A 34 -14.63 7.95 3.50
N ALA A 35 -14.76 7.00 4.43
CA ALA A 35 -15.44 5.73 4.20
C ALA A 35 -16.94 5.92 3.90
N ASN A 36 -17.57 6.92 4.51
CA ASN A 36 -18.97 7.24 4.32
C ASN A 36 -19.21 8.27 3.19
N ALA A 37 -18.16 8.89 2.66
CA ALA A 37 -18.27 9.89 1.61
C ALA A 37 -18.76 9.24 0.32
N SER A 38 -19.74 9.87 -0.34
CA SER A 38 -20.20 9.39 -1.65
C SER A 38 -19.08 9.57 -2.68
N ARG A 39 -19.02 8.69 -3.68
CA ARG A 39 -17.97 8.77 -4.72
C ARG A 39 -17.96 10.11 -5.47
N GLY A 40 -19.11 10.77 -5.59
CA GLY A 40 -19.25 12.08 -6.24
C GLY A 40 -19.01 13.29 -5.32
N SER A 41 -18.84 13.07 -4.01
CA SER A 41 -18.61 14.15 -3.06
C SER A 41 -17.24 14.78 -3.25
N ALA A 42 -17.13 16.06 -2.89
CA ALA A 42 -15.86 16.76 -2.83
C ALA A 42 -14.94 16.11 -1.78
N ILE A 43 -13.64 16.18 -2.03
CA ILE A 43 -12.64 15.67 -1.09
C ILE A 43 -12.64 16.55 0.16
N PRO A 44 -12.71 15.96 1.37
CA PRO A 44 -12.61 16.70 2.62
C PRO A 44 -11.36 17.59 2.66
N ALA A 45 -11.50 18.82 3.15
CA ALA A 45 -10.41 19.81 3.15
C ALA A 45 -9.14 19.28 3.83
N TRP A 46 -9.29 18.60 4.97
CA TRP A 46 -8.17 18.02 5.70
C TRP A 46 -7.40 16.98 4.87
N ALA A 47 -8.08 16.22 4.00
CA ALA A 47 -7.46 15.18 3.17
C ALA A 47 -6.69 15.81 2.02
N ALA A 48 -7.24 16.85 1.39
CA ALA A 48 -6.55 17.65 0.40
C ALA A 48 -5.32 18.35 0.98
N ASP A 49 -5.43 18.91 2.18
CA ASP A 49 -4.33 19.56 2.89
C ASP A 49 -3.23 18.56 3.26
N ALA A 50 -3.59 17.40 3.81
CA ALA A 50 -2.65 16.33 4.12
C ALA A 50 -1.90 15.86 2.87
N ALA A 51 -2.61 15.68 1.76
CA ALA A 51 -2.01 15.26 0.49
C ALA A 51 -1.02 16.29 -0.08
N ARG A 52 -1.39 17.57 0.01
CA ARG A 52 -0.54 18.69 -0.40
C ARG A 52 0.70 18.79 0.48
N GLN A 53 0.55 18.70 1.80
CA GLN A 53 1.67 18.82 2.74
C GLN A 53 2.63 17.63 2.66
N ALA A 54 2.11 16.41 2.55
CA ALA A 54 2.95 15.21 2.54
C ALA A 54 3.61 14.93 1.18
N TRP A 55 2.93 15.23 0.07
CA TRP A 55 3.37 14.81 -1.25
C TRP A 55 3.23 15.86 -2.36
N GLY A 56 2.83 17.10 -2.04
CA GLY A 56 2.65 18.16 -3.03
C GLY A 56 1.50 17.91 -4.02
N VAL A 57 0.56 17.02 -3.71
CA VAL A 57 -0.55 16.66 -4.60
C VAL A 57 -1.67 17.68 -4.45
N ASN A 58 -2.11 18.26 -5.57
CA ASN A 58 -3.30 19.11 -5.62
C ASN A 58 -4.55 18.28 -5.93
N LEU A 59 -5.50 18.26 -4.99
CA LEU A 59 -6.78 17.55 -5.12
C LEU A 59 -7.98 18.49 -5.28
N ALA A 60 -7.75 19.79 -5.48
CA ALA A 60 -8.80 20.79 -5.62
C ALA A 60 -9.73 20.46 -6.81
N GLY A 61 -11.04 20.60 -6.60
CA GLY A 61 -12.06 20.36 -7.63
C GLY A 61 -12.29 18.89 -8.00
N ARG A 62 -11.60 17.95 -7.34
CA ARG A 62 -11.77 16.52 -7.58
C ARG A 62 -12.72 15.88 -6.58
N THR A 63 -13.29 14.75 -6.97
CA THR A 63 -14.17 13.96 -6.10
C THR A 63 -13.43 12.84 -5.40
N VAL A 64 -14.01 12.36 -4.29
CA VAL A 64 -13.47 11.23 -3.51
C VAL A 64 -13.29 10.01 -4.41
N GLY A 65 -14.30 9.62 -5.18
CA GLY A 65 -14.27 8.41 -5.99
C GLY A 65 -13.29 8.43 -7.16
N GLN A 66 -12.83 9.62 -7.57
CA GLN A 66 -11.80 9.79 -8.59
C GLN A 66 -10.38 9.77 -8.03
N SER A 67 -10.20 10.09 -6.75
CA SER A 67 -8.88 10.46 -6.22
C SER A 67 -8.42 9.62 -5.03
N ILE A 68 -9.36 9.08 -4.26
CA ILE A 68 -9.07 8.33 -3.03
C ILE A 68 -9.75 6.96 -3.12
N LEU A 69 -8.93 5.91 -3.03
CA LEU A 69 -9.41 4.55 -2.78
C LEU A 69 -9.51 4.34 -1.26
N VAL A 70 -10.73 4.21 -0.73
CA VAL A 70 -10.92 3.84 0.68
C VAL A 70 -11.03 2.33 0.77
N ARG A 71 -10.06 1.67 1.41
CA ARG A 71 -10.06 0.23 1.61
C ARG A 71 -10.84 -0.13 2.87
N THR A 72 -11.82 -1.01 2.70
CA THR A 72 -12.53 -1.63 3.81
C THR A 72 -11.59 -2.54 4.60
N PRO A 73 -11.54 -2.45 5.93
CA PRO A 73 -10.82 -3.43 6.74
C PRO A 73 -11.35 -4.84 6.47
N SER A 74 -10.43 -5.78 6.21
CA SER A 74 -10.81 -7.17 6.03
C SER A 74 -11.16 -7.83 7.36
N VAL A 75 -12.12 -8.75 7.35
CA VAL A 75 -12.48 -9.60 8.49
C VAL A 75 -11.31 -10.48 8.97
N TYR A 76 -10.30 -10.68 8.12
CA TYR A 76 -9.13 -11.49 8.44
C TYR A 76 -8.06 -10.73 9.25
N GLY A 77 -8.16 -9.40 9.34
CA GLY A 77 -7.24 -8.58 10.16
C GLY A 77 -5.79 -8.50 9.63
N TYR A 78 -5.51 -9.00 8.43
CA TYR A 78 -4.19 -8.83 7.81
C TYR A 78 -3.98 -7.39 7.36
N VAL A 79 -2.81 -6.84 7.69
CA VAL A 79 -2.45 -5.44 7.36
C VAL A 79 -1.16 -5.33 6.55
N ARG A 80 -0.29 -6.34 6.65
CA ARG A 80 1.00 -6.44 5.97
C ARG A 80 1.23 -7.88 5.56
N ALA A 81 1.84 -8.07 4.40
CA ALA A 81 2.38 -9.35 3.98
C ALA A 81 3.80 -9.17 3.46
N SER A 82 4.62 -10.19 3.65
CA SER A 82 5.82 -10.42 2.85
C SER A 82 5.46 -11.48 1.82
N TYR A 83 6.00 -11.36 0.61
CA TYR A 83 5.78 -12.33 -0.46
C TYR A 83 7.12 -12.73 -1.07
N GLU A 84 7.49 -13.99 -0.86
CA GLU A 84 8.64 -14.63 -1.45
C GLU A 84 8.28 -15.13 -2.86
N ILE A 85 8.74 -14.41 -3.89
CA ILE A 85 8.47 -14.77 -5.29
C ILE A 85 9.03 -16.16 -5.64
N ASN A 86 10.20 -16.49 -5.09
CA ASN A 86 10.78 -17.83 -5.03
C ASN A 86 11.69 -17.92 -3.79
N LEU A 87 12.11 -19.14 -3.44
CA LEU A 87 13.02 -19.41 -2.32
C LEU A 87 14.47 -19.65 -2.77
N GLY A 88 14.77 -19.42 -4.06
CA GLY A 88 16.08 -19.67 -4.63
C GLY A 88 17.09 -18.62 -4.18
N CYS A 89 18.21 -19.08 -3.62
CA CYS A 89 19.31 -18.23 -3.20
C CYS A 89 20.64 -18.97 -3.43
N ASN A 90 21.65 -18.27 -3.93
CA ASN A 90 22.97 -18.84 -4.25
C ASN A 90 23.96 -18.81 -3.07
N PHE A 91 23.51 -18.48 -1.87
CA PHE A 91 24.31 -18.48 -0.65
C PHE A 91 23.98 -19.71 0.18
N ASP A 92 24.98 -20.26 0.86
CA ASP A 92 24.83 -21.42 1.76
C ASP A 92 25.10 -21.04 3.23
N CYS A 93 24.32 -20.09 3.75
CA CYS A 93 24.52 -19.61 5.12
C CYS A 93 24.07 -20.64 6.17
N GLU A 94 24.91 -20.92 7.16
CA GLU A 94 24.65 -21.87 8.26
C GLU A 94 23.41 -21.49 9.10
N PHE A 95 23.07 -20.20 9.18
CA PHE A 95 21.94 -19.67 9.94
C PHE A 95 20.70 -19.41 9.08
N CYS A 96 20.65 -19.90 7.85
CA CYS A 96 19.51 -19.68 6.95
C CYS A 96 18.30 -20.52 7.38
N TYR A 97 17.21 -19.86 7.76
CA TYR A 97 15.96 -20.54 8.13
C TYR A 97 15.17 -21.10 6.93
N LEU A 98 15.54 -20.75 5.69
CA LEU A 98 14.75 -21.02 4.49
C LEU A 98 14.92 -22.44 3.89
N GLY A 99 15.54 -23.37 4.60
CA GLY A 99 15.61 -24.78 4.19
C GLY A 99 16.20 -24.98 2.78
N GLU A 100 15.55 -25.84 1.98
CA GLU A 100 15.98 -26.11 0.59
C GLU A 100 15.68 -24.93 -0.34
N LYS A 101 16.73 -24.35 -0.92
CA LYS A 101 16.65 -23.16 -1.77
C LYS A 101 16.38 -23.55 -3.22
N ARG A 102 15.10 -23.58 -3.61
CA ARG A 102 14.68 -23.89 -4.98
C ARG A 102 14.26 -22.63 -5.74
N PHE A 103 14.75 -22.47 -6.97
CA PHE A 103 14.34 -21.40 -7.90
C PHE A 103 13.00 -21.75 -8.55
N GLU A 104 11.99 -21.96 -7.71
CA GLU A 104 10.63 -22.33 -8.10
C GLU A 104 9.65 -21.36 -7.47
N GLY A 105 8.60 -21.03 -8.21
CA GLY A 105 7.61 -20.05 -7.79
C GLY A 105 6.38 -20.11 -8.68
N LEU A 106 5.39 -19.28 -8.32
CA LEU A 106 4.16 -19.14 -9.10
C LEU A 106 4.45 -18.56 -10.48
N GLY A 107 3.72 -19.02 -11.50
CA GLY A 107 3.71 -18.36 -12.80
C GLY A 107 3.08 -16.96 -12.73
N TRP A 108 3.35 -16.09 -13.70
CA TRP A 108 2.93 -14.69 -13.67
C TRP A 108 1.43 -14.47 -13.37
N GLU A 109 0.54 -15.23 -14.03
CA GLU A 109 -0.90 -15.11 -13.81
C GLU A 109 -1.32 -15.47 -12.37
N GLN A 110 -0.66 -16.46 -11.78
CA GLN A 110 -0.90 -16.85 -10.39
C GLN A 110 -0.36 -15.80 -9.42
N GLN A 111 0.79 -15.18 -9.73
CA GLN A 111 1.34 -14.08 -8.92
C GLN A 111 0.40 -12.87 -8.90
N LYS A 112 -0.11 -12.46 -10.07
CA LYS A 112 -1.10 -11.37 -10.15
C LYS A 112 -2.34 -11.68 -9.31
N ARG A 113 -2.89 -12.89 -9.47
CA ARG A 113 -4.05 -13.33 -8.69
C ARG A 113 -3.77 -13.29 -7.18
N LEU A 114 -2.58 -13.70 -6.75
CA LEU A 114 -2.18 -13.61 -5.34
C LEU A 114 -2.11 -12.15 -4.85
N LEU A 115 -1.55 -11.24 -5.65
CA LEU A 115 -1.50 -9.82 -5.32
C LEU A 115 -2.90 -9.20 -5.21
N ASP A 116 -3.82 -9.58 -6.09
CA ASP A 116 -5.23 -9.14 -6.02
C ASP A 116 -5.90 -9.66 -4.74
N ILE A 117 -5.72 -10.95 -4.41
CA ILE A 117 -6.23 -11.53 -3.16
C ILE A 117 -5.67 -10.80 -1.94
N MET A 118 -4.37 -10.49 -1.92
CA MET A 118 -3.76 -9.75 -0.81
C MET A 118 -4.31 -8.31 -0.72
N ALA A 119 -4.48 -7.65 -1.86
CA ALA A 119 -5.07 -6.31 -1.91
C ALA A 119 -6.51 -6.31 -1.37
N ASP A 120 -7.32 -7.30 -1.75
CA ASP A 120 -8.70 -7.49 -1.28
C ASP A 120 -8.76 -7.88 0.20
N ALA A 121 -7.76 -8.60 0.70
CA ALA A 121 -7.59 -8.89 2.11
C ALA A 121 -7.15 -7.67 2.95
N GLY A 122 -7.02 -6.49 2.34
CA GLY A 122 -6.66 -5.26 3.03
C GLY A 122 -5.16 -5.11 3.27
N VAL A 123 -4.32 -5.98 2.71
CA VAL A 123 -2.87 -5.92 2.86
C VAL A 123 -2.33 -4.68 2.16
N LEU A 124 -1.58 -3.88 2.90
CA LEU A 124 -0.73 -2.83 2.34
C LEU A 124 0.63 -3.45 2.01
N ALA A 125 0.88 -3.64 0.72
CA ALA A 125 2.21 -3.97 0.24
C ALA A 125 3.05 -2.68 0.25
N ASP A 126 4.23 -2.73 0.87
CA ASP A 126 5.22 -1.68 0.69
C ASP A 126 5.72 -1.76 -0.76
N CYS A 127 5.16 -0.92 -1.63
CA CYS A 127 5.72 -0.69 -2.94
C CYS A 127 6.96 0.21 -2.78
N GLN A 128 8.04 -0.34 -2.24
CA GLN A 128 9.37 0.14 -2.55
C GLN A 128 9.62 -0.18 -4.03
N ALA A 129 9.04 0.63 -4.91
CA ALA A 129 9.64 0.83 -6.21
C ALA A 129 11.06 1.31 -5.89
N ARG A 130 12.04 0.43 -6.07
CA ARG A 130 13.45 0.78 -5.99
C ARG A 130 13.63 2.01 -6.86
N THR A 131 13.71 3.20 -6.27
CA THR A 131 14.36 4.32 -6.91
C THR A 131 15.76 3.81 -7.18
N GLY A 132 16.09 3.66 -8.46
CA GLY A 132 17.40 3.22 -8.88
C GLY A 132 18.44 4.20 -8.37
N VAL A 133 19.01 3.94 -7.19
CA VAL A 133 20.28 4.54 -6.80
C VAL A 133 21.36 3.70 -7.45
N ARG A 134 21.54 3.91 -8.76
CA ARG A 134 22.86 3.72 -9.36
C ARG A 134 23.72 4.90 -8.91
N GLY A 135 24.74 4.61 -8.12
CA GLY A 135 25.88 5.51 -7.91
C GLY A 135 25.82 6.35 -6.64
N GLN A 136 26.56 5.92 -5.62
CA GLN A 136 27.64 6.68 -4.96
C GLN A 136 27.88 6.13 -3.55
N ARG A 137 28.91 5.29 -3.43
CA ARG A 137 29.81 5.23 -2.27
C ARG A 137 31.20 5.05 -2.90
N ARG A 138 31.94 6.15 -3.05
CA ARG A 138 33.03 6.57 -2.16
C ARG A 138 33.99 5.44 -1.87
#